data_AF-A0A7X9E363-F1
#
_entry.id   AF-A0A7X9E363-F1
#
_cell.length_a   1.000
_cell.length_b   1.000
_cell.length_c   1.000
_cell.angle_alpha   90.00
_cell.angle_beta   90.00
_cell.angle_gamma   90.00
#
_symmetry.space_group_name_H-M   'P 1'
#
loop_
_entity.id
_entity.type
_entity.pdbx_description
1 polymer ?
#
loop_
_entity_poly.entity_id
_entity_poly.type
_entity_poly.pdbx_seq_one_letter_code
_entity_poly.pdbx_strand_id
1 'polypeptide(L)' 'MIAEESICNNDNLVYEKPDTLTDTPMHYCPGCGHGVAHRLIAEVIDELGI' A
#
# COMPACT_ATOMS: atom_id res chain seq x y z
N MET A 1 13.63 -23.35 -5.86
CA MET A 1 12.19 -23.12 -5.72
C MET A 1 12.01 -22.47 -4.37
N ILE A 2 11.35 -21.31 -4.29
CA ILE A 2 11.09 -20.63 -3.02
C ILE A 2 9.95 -21.39 -2.35
N ALA A 3 10.08 -21.77 -1.07
CA ALA A 3 9.00 -22.42 -0.35
C ALA A 3 7.82 -21.44 -0.18
N GLU A 4 6.58 -21.92 -0.31
CA GLU A 4 5.38 -21.08 -0.18
C GLU A 4 5.32 -20.37 1.18
N GLU A 5 5.84 -20.99 2.25
CA GLU A 5 5.93 -20.39 3.59
C GLU A 5 6.89 -19.19 3.68
N SER A 6 7.70 -18.95 2.65
CA SER A 6 8.72 -17.89 2.62
C SER A 6 8.26 -16.64 1.85
N ILE A 7 7.02 -16.58 1.35
CA ILE A 7 6.50 -15.46 0.55
C ILE A 7 5.69 -14.54 1.45
N CYS A 8 6.02 -13.24 1.46
CA CYS A 8 5.36 -12.19 2.25
C CYS A 8 5.37 -12.47 3.77
N ASN A 9 6.53 -12.85 4.31
CA ASN A 9 6.76 -12.89 5.75
C ASN A 9 7.31 -11.53 6.24
N ASN A 10 7.37 -11.34 7.56
CA ASN A 10 7.85 -10.08 8.14
C ASN A 10 9.30 -9.74 7.73
N ASP A 11 10.13 -10.75 7.48
CA ASP A 11 11.54 -10.54 7.08
C ASP A 11 11.68 -10.04 5.63
N ASN A 12 10.64 -10.18 4.80
CA ASN A 12 10.64 -9.76 3.40
C ASN A 12 9.39 -8.98 2.97
N LEU A 13 8.70 -8.35 3.92
CA LEU A 13 7.57 -7.48 3.64
C LEU A 13 8.04 -6.18 2.97
N VAL A 14 7.68 -5.99 1.70
CA VAL A 14 8.06 -4.79 0.91
C VAL A 14 6.96 -3.73 0.91
N TYR A 15 5.72 -4.14 1.18
CA TYR A 15 4.56 -3.26 1.11
C TYR A 15 3.48 -3.71 2.10
N GLU A 16 2.94 -2.73 2.81
CA GLU A 16 1.70 -2.84 3.58
C GLU A 16 0.79 -1.65 3.27
N LYS A 17 -0.52 -1.82 3.50
CA LYS A 17 -1.47 -0.74 3.27
C LYS A 17 -1.28 0.34 4.34
N PRO A 18 -1.16 1.63 3.97
CA PRO A 18 -1.06 2.73 4.93
C PRO A 18 -2.30 2.79 5.84
N ASP A 19 -2.09 3.09 7.12
CA ASP A 19 -3.14 3.15 8.14
C ASP A 19 -4.13 4.29 7.84
N THR A 20 -3.62 5.41 7.30
CA THR A 20 -4.44 6.56 6.92
C THR A 20 -5.22 6.37 5.61
N LEU A 21 -4.98 5.29 4.87
CA LEU A 21 -5.73 5.00 3.65
C LEU A 21 -7.04 4.27 3.97
N THR A 22 -8.18 4.94 3.82
CA THR A 22 -9.50 4.36 4.11
C THR A 22 -9.84 3.11 3.26
N ASP A 23 -10.73 2.25 3.74
CA ASP A 23 -11.25 1.07 3.01
C ASP A 23 -12.33 1.41 1.94
N THR A 24 -12.46 2.68 1.58
CA THR A 24 -13.47 3.09 0.59
C THR A 24 -13.02 2.70 -0.83
N PRO A 25 -13.88 2.03 -1.63
CA PRO A 25 -13.56 1.72 -3.02
C PRO A 25 -13.28 2.99 -3.83
N MET A 26 -12.18 3.01 -4.56
CA MET A 26 -11.84 4.13 -5.43
C MET A 26 -12.66 4.09 -6.71
N HIS A 27 -13.04 5.27 -7.21
CA HIS A 27 -13.76 5.45 -8.47
C HIS A 27 -12.83 5.67 -9.67
N TYR A 28 -11.52 5.55 -9.48
CA TYR A 28 -10.52 5.83 -10.51
C TYR A 28 -10.37 4.67 -11.51
N CYS A 29 -10.09 4.99 -12.76
CA CYS A 29 -9.85 4.00 -13.81
C CYS A 29 -8.54 3.21 -13.56
N PRO A 30 -8.47 1.92 -13.95
CA PRO A 30 -7.20 1.19 -13.90
C PRO A 30 -6.17 1.85 -14.83
N GLY A 31 -4.94 2.06 -14.31
CA GLY A 31 -3.83 2.64 -15.06
C GLY A 31 -3.74 4.18 -15.08
N CYS A 32 -4.72 4.92 -14.55
CA CYS A 32 -4.68 6.39 -14.55
C CYS A 32 -3.76 7.01 -13.47
N GLY A 33 -3.15 6.19 -12.61
CA GLY A 33 -2.21 6.63 -11.57
C GLY A 33 -2.85 7.28 -10.33
N HIS A 34 -4.12 7.70 -10.38
CA HIS A 34 -4.76 8.37 -9.23
C HIS A 34 -4.75 7.53 -7.95
N GLY A 35 -5.01 6.23 -8.04
CA GLY A 35 -4.92 5.34 -6.87
C GLY A 35 -3.51 5.24 -6.30
N VAL A 36 -2.48 5.31 -7.16
CA VAL A 36 -1.08 5.34 -6.73
C VAL A 36 -0.77 6.66 -6.02
N ALA A 37 -1.24 7.79 -6.54
CA ALA A 37 -1.07 9.08 -5.90
C ALA A 37 -1.72 9.13 -4.50
N HIS A 38 -2.95 8.62 -4.36
CA HIS A 38 -3.60 8.51 -3.05
C HIS A 38 -2.81 7.66 -2.06
N ARG A 39 -2.33 6.48 -2.50
CA ARG A 39 -1.48 5.61 -1.65
C ARG A 39 -0.21 6.32 -1.20
N LEU A 40 0.51 6.98 -2.12
CA LEU A 40 1.75 7.70 -1.80
C LEU A 40 1.50 8.86 -0.83
N ILE A 41 0.40 9.59 -0.99
CA ILE A 41 0.03 10.67 -0.07
C ILE A 41 -0.25 10.08 1.32
N ALA A 42 -0.98 8.96 1.42
CA ALA A 42 -1.24 8.30 2.70
C ALA A 42 0.05 7.79 3.37
N GLU A 43 0.99 7.21 2.60
CA GLU A 43 2.31 6.81 3.12
C GLU A 43 3.06 8.00 3.73
N VAL A 44 3.06 9.15 3.05
CA VAL A 44 3.68 10.38 3.57
C VAL A 44 2.98 10.90 4.82
N ILE A 45 1.64 10.80 4.91
CA ILE A 45 0.88 11.19 6.09
C ILE A 45 1.28 10.32 7.29
N ASP A 46 1.33 8.99 7.11
CA ASP A 46 1.77 8.04 8.14
C ASP A 46 3.22 8.34 8.59
N GLU A 47 4.13 8.57 7.63
CA GLU A 47 5.53 8.93 7.92
C GLU A 47 5.67 10.24 8.70
N LEU A 48 4.79 11.21 8.45
CA LEU A 48 4.77 12.50 9.15
C LEU A 48 4.02 12.44 10.49
N GLY A 49 3.26 11.38 10.76
CA GLY A 49 2.47 11.20 11.97
C GLY A 49 1.35 12.24 12.14
N ILE A 50 0.72 12.65 11.03
CA ILE A 50 -0.34 13.67 11.00
C ILE A 50 -1.71 13.12 10.61
#